data_AF-A0A957LUK7-F1
#
_entry.id   AF-A0A957LUK7-F1
#
_cell.length_a   1.000
_cell.length_b   1.000
_cell.length_c   1.000
_cell.angle_alpha   90.00
_cell.angle_beta   90.00
_cell.angle_gamma   90.00
#
_symmetry.space_group_name_H-M   'P 1'
#
loop_
_entity.id
_entity.type
_entity.pdbx_description
1 polymer ?
#
loop_
_entity_poly.entity_id
_entity_poly.type
_entity_poly.pdbx_seq_one_letter_code
_entity_poly.pdbx_strand_id
1 'polypeptide(L)'
;MDSETNSPPAGVQRVAIIGGGVAGLTAAYDLTRPTAQGRFAVTLFESAANLGGLAAGFKGRPEWEWPLEHYYHHLFLSDRAMLGLLDEIGFAHALKSYRPNTAIHTQGKK
;
A
#
# COMPACT_ATOMS: atom_id res chain seq x y z
N MET A 1 -14.66 -30.97 9.84
CA MET A 1 -14.00 -29.71 10.25
C MET A 1 -14.37 -28.71 9.20
N ASP A 2 -15.38 -27.92 9.53
CA ASP A 2 -16.50 -27.71 8.63
C ASP A 2 -16.28 -26.45 7.79
N SER A 3 -16.36 -26.63 6.48
CA SER A 3 -16.14 -25.61 5.45
C SER A 3 -17.37 -24.74 5.18
N GLU A 4 -18.35 -24.71 6.09
CA GLU A 4 -19.71 -24.22 5.82
C GLU A 4 -20.04 -22.79 6.30
N THR A 5 -19.12 -21.99 6.84
CA THR A 5 -19.51 -20.72 7.51
C THR A 5 -18.93 -19.42 6.96
N ASN A 6 -18.51 -19.35 5.69
CA ASN A 6 -18.01 -18.07 5.12
C ASN A 6 -18.70 -17.59 3.84
N SER A 7 -19.94 -18.01 3.61
CA SER A 7 -20.75 -17.44 2.52
C SER A 7 -21.35 -16.10 3.00
N PRO A 8 -21.09 -14.98 2.31
CA PRO A 8 -21.64 -13.69 2.72
C PRO A 8 -23.16 -13.65 2.50
N PRO A 9 -23.87 -12.71 3.15
CA PRO A 9 -25.32 -12.56 3.04
C PRO A 9 -25.80 -12.44 1.58
N ALA A 10 -27.04 -12.85 1.32
CA ALA A 10 -27.67 -12.69 0.01
C ALA A 10 -27.61 -11.22 -0.45
N GLY A 11 -27.15 -10.99 -1.68
CA GLY A 11 -26.95 -9.65 -2.25
C GLY A 11 -25.55 -9.06 -2.08
N VAL A 12 -24.66 -9.70 -1.32
CA VAL A 12 -23.26 -9.31 -1.19
C VAL A 12 -22.38 -10.03 -2.22
N GLN A 13 -21.64 -9.27 -3.03
CA GLN A 13 -20.74 -9.81 -4.04
C GLN A 13 -19.40 -10.21 -3.41
N ARG A 14 -18.92 -11.42 -3.71
CA ARG A 14 -17.59 -11.89 -3.29
C ARG A 14 -16.54 -11.34 -4.24
N VAL A 15 -15.49 -10.74 -3.68
CA VAL A 15 -14.36 -10.22 -4.45
C VAL A 15 -13.07 -10.83 -3.91
N ALA A 16 -12.34 -11.52 -4.78
CA ALA A 16 -10.99 -11.98 -4.48
C ALA A 16 -9.98 -11.00 -5.10
N ILE A 17 -9.07 -10.49 -4.29
CA ILE A 17 -7.94 -9.64 -4.73
C ILE A 17 -6.67 -10.46 -4.60
N ILE A 18 -5.92 -10.60 -5.70
CA ILE A 18 -4.65 -11.34 -5.72
C ILE A 18 -3.50 -10.34 -5.77
N GLY A 19 -2.71 -10.30 -4.69
CA GLY A 19 -1.61 -9.38 -4.47
C GLY A 19 -1.91 -8.35 -3.37
N GLY A 20 -1.07 -8.32 -2.35
CA GLY A 20 -1.09 -7.42 -1.20
C GLY A 20 -0.17 -6.20 -1.33
N GLY A 21 0.14 -5.80 -2.57
CA GLY A 21 0.82 -4.53 -2.86
C GLY A 21 -0.12 -3.32 -2.76
N VAL A 22 0.43 -2.11 -2.95
CA VAL A 22 -0.33 -0.85 -2.89
C VAL A 22 -1.63 -0.88 -3.70
N ALA A 23 -1.60 -1.42 -4.92
CA ALA A 23 -2.80 -1.51 -5.77
C ALA A 23 -3.88 -2.44 -5.18
N GLY A 24 -3.50 -3.61 -4.67
CA GLY A 24 -4.45 -4.55 -4.06
C GLY A 24 -5.01 -4.04 -2.75
N LEU A 25 -4.17 -3.42 -1.92
CA LEU A 25 -4.57 -2.81 -0.65
C LEU A 25 -5.53 -1.63 -0.86
N THR A 26 -5.26 -0.78 -1.84
CA THR A 26 -6.15 0.37 -2.15
C THR A 26 -7.47 -0.09 -2.77
N ALA A 27 -7.46 -1.10 -3.64
CA ALA A 27 -8.69 -1.70 -4.14
C ALA A 27 -9.53 -2.35 -3.01
N ALA A 28 -8.88 -3.07 -2.09
CA ALA A 28 -9.55 -3.65 -0.93
C ALA A 28 -10.12 -2.55 -0.02
N TYR A 29 -9.35 -1.50 0.23
CA TYR A 29 -9.78 -0.33 0.98
C TYR A 29 -11.04 0.28 0.37
N ASP A 30 -11.02 0.60 -0.92
CA ASP A 30 -12.16 1.19 -1.64
C ASP A 30 -13.43 0.35 -1.58
N LEU A 31 -13.32 -0.96 -1.81
CA LEU A 31 -14.45 -1.89 -1.82
C LEU A 31 -15.03 -2.14 -0.43
N THR A 32 -14.26 -1.91 0.63
CA THR A 32 -14.69 -2.09 2.02
C THR A 32 -15.11 -0.80 2.70
N ARG A 33 -15.00 0.36 2.02
CA ARG A 33 -15.43 1.64 2.58
C ARG A 33 -16.92 1.64 2.96
N PRO A 34 -17.33 2.48 3.94
CA PRO A 34 -18.74 2.66 4.29
C PRO A 34 -19.64 3.02 3.10
N THR A 35 -19.11 3.75 2.12
CA THR A 35 -19.80 4.10 0.87
C THR A 35 -20.17 2.88 0.01
N ALA A 36 -19.47 1.77 0.18
CA ALA A 36 -19.81 0.51 -0.45
C ALA A 36 -21.01 -0.19 0.21
N GLN A 37 -21.48 0.28 1.37
CA GLN A 37 -22.70 -0.20 2.06
C GLN A 37 -22.73 -1.72 2.28
N GLY A 38 -21.57 -2.34 2.50
CA GLY A 38 -21.48 -3.79 2.67
C GLY A 38 -21.77 -4.60 1.41
N ARG A 39 -21.76 -4.00 0.22
CA ARG A 39 -22.01 -4.68 -1.06
C ARG A 39 -20.95 -5.72 -1.42
N PHE A 40 -19.74 -5.60 -0.87
CA PHE A 40 -18.63 -6.48 -1.21
C PHE A 40 -18.11 -7.21 0.02
N ALA A 41 -17.96 -8.53 -0.11
CA ALA A 41 -17.18 -9.37 0.80
C ALA A 41 -15.82 -9.60 0.15
N VAL A 42 -14.81 -8.88 0.62
CA VAL A 42 -13.47 -8.84 0.02
C VAL A 42 -12.53 -9.79 0.75
N THR A 43 -11.85 -10.66 -0.01
CA THR A 43 -10.73 -11.48 0.47
C THR A 43 -9.49 -11.11 -0.33
N LEU A 44 -8.42 -10.69 0.35
CA LEU A 44 -7.12 -10.40 -0.26
C LEU A 44 -6.17 -11.57 -0.01
N PHE A 45 -5.49 -12.02 -1.07
CA PHE A 45 -4.48 -13.06 -1.02
C PHE A 45 -3.11 -12.46 -1.34
N GLU A 46 -2.14 -12.71 -0.47
CA GLU A 46 -0.73 -12.37 -0.69
C GLU A 46 0.11 -13.62 -0.49
N SER A 47 1.09 -13.81 -1.37
CA SER A 47 2.04 -14.92 -1.34
C SER A 47 3.20 -14.69 -0.37
N ALA A 48 3.60 -13.43 -0.18
CA ALA A 48 4.65 -13.03 0.73
C ALA A 48 4.20 -13.07 2.18
N ALA A 49 5.18 -13.11 3.10
CA ALA A 49 4.91 -13.09 4.54
C ALA A 49 4.33 -11.75 5.03
N ASN A 50 4.53 -10.66 4.27
CA ASN A 50 4.10 -9.32 4.63
C ASN A 50 3.40 -8.64 3.45
N LEU A 51 2.49 -7.73 3.77
CA LEU A 51 1.86 -6.82 2.80
C LEU A 51 2.82 -5.70 2.38
N GLY A 52 2.44 -4.95 1.35
CA GLY A 52 3.16 -3.79 0.83
C GLY A 52 3.72 -4.00 -0.57
N GLY A 53 4.00 -5.25 -0.95
CA GLY A 53 4.58 -5.57 -2.27
C GLY A 53 5.90 -4.82 -2.47
N LEU A 54 6.03 -4.08 -3.57
CA LEU A 54 7.21 -3.25 -3.82
C LEU A 54 7.41 -2.15 -2.77
N ALA A 55 6.34 -1.67 -2.12
CA ALA A 55 6.42 -0.64 -1.08
C ALA A 55 6.80 -1.20 0.31
N ALA A 56 7.13 -2.48 0.41
CA ALA A 56 7.55 -3.08 1.67
C ALA A 56 9.00 -2.71 2.03
N GLY A 57 9.25 -2.58 3.33
CA GLY A 57 10.57 -2.46 3.90
C GLY A 57 10.88 -3.59 4.88
N PHE A 58 12.10 -3.60 5.41
CA PHE A 58 12.58 -4.59 6.36
C PHE A 58 13.50 -3.97 7.41
N LYS A 59 13.58 -4.59 8.58
CA LYS A 59 14.64 -4.32 9.57
C LYS A 59 15.64 -5.47 9.51
N GLY A 60 16.85 -5.19 9.04
CA GLY A 60 17.91 -6.20 8.94
C GLY A 60 18.48 -6.61 10.29
N ARG A 61 18.34 -5.76 11.32
CA ARG A 61 18.72 -6.04 12.71
C ARG A 61 17.71 -5.43 13.69
N PRO A 62 17.52 -6.02 14.89
CA PRO A 62 16.59 -5.49 15.90
C PRO A 62 16.93 -4.07 16.37
N GLU A 63 18.21 -3.72 16.39
CA GLU A 63 18.69 -2.43 16.92
C GLU A 63 18.52 -1.27 15.94
N TRP A 64 18.06 -1.54 14.71
CA TRP A 64 17.81 -0.49 13.73
C TRP A 64 16.63 0.37 14.18
N GLU A 65 16.90 1.66 14.37
CA GLU A 65 15.88 2.66 14.73
C GLU A 65 14.79 2.72 13.64
N TRP A 66 15.21 2.71 12.37
CA TRP A 66 14.33 2.84 11.20
C TRP A 66 14.42 1.62 10.27
N PRO A 67 13.32 1.20 9.61
CA PRO A 67 13.37 0.17 8.58
C PRO A 67 14.08 0.68 7.32
N LEU A 68 14.66 -0.25 6.55
CA LEU A 68 15.18 0.02 5.21
C LEU A 68 14.15 -0.42 4.16
N GLU A 69 14.10 0.29 3.04
CA GLU A 69 13.22 -0.04 1.91
C GLU A 69 13.82 -1.16 1.05
N HIS A 70 12.98 -2.01 0.45
CA HIS A 70 13.44 -2.93 -0.59
C HIS A 70 13.76 -2.20 -1.91
N TYR A 71 13.02 -1.12 -2.20
CA TYR A 71 13.16 -0.32 -3.41
C TYR A 71 13.11 1.16 -3.09
N TYR A 72 13.70 1.99 -3.95
CA TYR A 72 13.63 3.43 -3.77
C TYR A 72 12.24 3.97 -4.15
N HIS A 73 11.55 4.58 -3.18
CA HIS A 73 10.24 5.18 -3.36
C HIS A 73 10.31 6.69 -3.25
N HIS A 74 9.70 7.39 -4.19
CA HIS A 74 9.39 8.81 -4.07
C HIS A 74 8.00 9.05 -4.64
N LEU A 75 7.32 10.06 -4.10
CA LEU A 75 6.09 10.59 -4.64
C LEU A 75 6.38 11.98 -5.19
N PHE A 76 5.78 12.31 -6.32
CA PHE A 76 5.72 13.68 -6.78
C PHE A 76 4.60 14.42 -6.05
N LEU A 77 4.79 15.72 -5.80
CA LEU A 77 3.74 16.56 -5.23
C LEU A 77 2.51 16.71 -6.15
N SER A 78 2.61 16.23 -7.39
CA SER A 78 1.52 16.11 -8.35
C SER A 78 0.71 14.82 -8.23
N ASP A 79 1.14 13.85 -7.43
CA ASP A 79 0.48 12.53 -7.31
C ASP A 79 -0.79 12.62 -6.46
N ARG A 80 -1.83 13.26 -7.01
CA ARG A 80 -3.05 13.62 -6.28
C ARG A 80 -3.77 12.43 -5.66
N ALA A 81 -3.78 11.28 -6.33
CA ALA A 81 -4.41 10.08 -5.79
C ALA A 81 -3.71 9.56 -4.52
N MET A 82 -2.37 9.55 -4.53
CA MET A 82 -1.59 9.13 -3.36
C MET A 82 -1.68 10.16 -2.23
N LEU A 83 -1.60 11.46 -2.54
CA LEU A 83 -1.76 12.50 -1.54
C LEU A 83 -3.15 12.47 -0.90
N GLY A 84 -4.20 12.32 -1.72
CA GLY A 84 -5.57 12.17 -1.23
C GLY A 84 -5.75 10.93 -0.36
N LEU A 85 -5.19 9.78 -0.78
CA LEU A 85 -5.21 8.58 0.04
C LEU A 85 -4.52 8.79 1.39
N LEU A 86 -3.35 9.44 1.42
CA LEU A 86 -2.63 9.74 2.66
C LEU A 86 -3.44 10.63 3.60
N ASP A 87 -4.15 11.62 3.07
CA ASP A 87 -5.07 12.44 3.85
C ASP A 87 -6.24 11.60 4.40
N GLU A 88 -6.87 10.78 3.54
CA GLU A 88 -8.02 9.92 3.89
C GLU A 88 -7.69 8.92 5.01
N ILE A 89 -6.50 8.33 4.99
CA ILE A 89 -6.06 7.37 6.02
C ILE A 89 -5.35 8.04 7.22
N GLY A 90 -5.27 9.37 7.25
CA GLY A 90 -4.68 10.15 8.36
C GLY A 90 -3.15 10.11 8.44
N PHE A 91 -2.47 9.77 7.34
CA PHE A 91 -1.02 9.55 7.29
C PHE A 91 -0.23 10.65 6.58
N ALA A 92 -0.89 11.74 6.17
CA ALA A 92 -0.26 12.87 5.49
C ALA A 92 0.93 13.47 6.26
N HIS A 93 0.90 13.44 7.60
CA HIS A 93 1.97 13.94 8.45
C HIS A 93 3.31 13.18 8.30
N ALA A 94 3.30 11.96 7.76
CA ALA A 94 4.51 11.17 7.54
C ALA A 94 5.24 11.55 6.24
N LEU A 95 4.58 12.26 5.33
CA LEU A 95 5.18 12.65 4.05
C LEU A 95 6.21 13.77 4.25
N LYS A 96 7.47 13.49 3.90
CA LYS A 96 8.55 14.47 3.93
C LYS A 96 8.83 14.97 2.51
N SER A 97 8.76 16.29 2.32
CA SER A 97 9.08 16.93 1.06
C SER A 97 10.53 17.39 1.05
N TYR A 98 11.23 17.10 -0.05
CA TYR A 98 12.61 17.50 -0.27
C TYR A 98 12.74 18.16 -1.62
N ARG A 99 13.56 19.21 -1.71
CA ARG A 99 13.92 19.78 -3.00
C ARG A 99 15.01 18.90 -3.63
N PRO A 100 14.79 18.30 -4.81
CA PRO A 100 15.78 17.44 -5.42
C PRO A 100 17.03 18.25 -5.78
N ASN A 101 18.19 17.72 -5.44
CA ASN A 101 19.47 18.21 -5.95
C ASN A 101 19.98 17.20 -6.97
N THR A 102 19.91 17.55 -8.25
CA THR A 102 20.33 16.70 -9.35
C THR A 102 21.72 17.14 -9.81
N ALA A 103 22.68 16.22 -9.82
CA ALA A 103 24.00 16.42 -10.39
C ALA A 103 24.26 15.33 -11.42
N ILE A 104 25.00 15.67 -12.49
CA ILE A 104 25.34 14.72 -13.54
C ILE A 104 26.86 14.63 -13.59
N HIS A 105 27.40 13.51 -13.12
CA HIS A 105 28.84 13.29 -13.19
C HIS A 105 29.23 12.78 -14.59
N THR A 106 30.02 13.56 -15.32
CA THR A 106 30.56 13.16 -16.63
C THR A 106 32.04 13.50 -16.73
N GLN A 107 32.83 12.60 -17.32
CA GLN A 107 34.28 12.80 -17.56
C GLN A 107 35.08 13.25 -16.32
N GLY A 108 34.77 12.69 -15.14
CA GLY A 108 35.48 13.01 -13.90
C GLY A 108 35.04 14.33 -13.24
N LYS A 109 33.99 14.99 -13.73
CA LYS A 109 33.45 16.24 -13.16
C LYS A 109 31.97 16.11 -12.83
N LYS A 110 31.55 16.76 -11.76
CA LYS A 110 30.15 16.84 -11.30
C LYS A 110 29.33 17.80 -12.15
#